data_AF-A0A950RUS5-F1
#
_entry.id   AF-A0A950RUS5-F1
#
_cell.length_a   1.000
_cell.length_b   1.000
_cell.length_c   1.000
_cell.angle_alpha   90.00
_cell.angle_beta   90.00
_cell.angle_gamma   90.00
#
_symmetry.space_group_name_H-M   'P 1'
#
loop_
_entity.id
_entity.type
_entity.pdbx_description
1 polymer ?
#
loop_
_entity_poly.entity_id
_entity_poly.type
_entity_poly.pdbx_seq_one_letter_code
_entity_poly.pdbx_strand_id
1 'polypeptide(L)'
;PEIALGTSLVGLEPSCLSVFRDEMVNLLPNDLDAQRLKAQSFLLSEFLERAKWQPPRLDRKALVHGHCHHKAIVKLDDEKAQLDKMGLDYQLLDSGCCGMAGAFGFEAEHYDVSLQIGERVLLPAVREASPEALIVADGFSCREQISQTTGRKALHLAEVLQRALHTANRCDEAGDAAPRGTRIAH
;
A
#
# COMPACT_ATOMS: atom_id res chain seq x y z
N PRO A 1 -16.33 -22.44 -3.46
CA PRO A 1 -16.88 -22.85 -2.13
C PRO A 1 -16.66 -21.75 -1.08
N GLU A 2 -15.42 -21.26 -0.92
CA GLU A 2 -15.06 -20.23 0.09
C GLU A 2 -15.90 -18.95 0.03
N ILE A 3 -16.14 -18.43 -1.17
CA ILE A 3 -16.96 -17.22 -1.35
C ILE A 3 -18.42 -17.44 -0.94
N ALA A 4 -18.95 -18.65 -1.11
CA ALA A 4 -20.29 -18.98 -0.64
C ALA A 4 -20.35 -19.08 0.90
N LEU A 5 -19.22 -19.36 1.55
CA LEU A 5 -19.08 -19.40 3.01
C LEU A 5 -18.84 -18.01 3.63
N GLY A 6 -18.66 -16.96 2.81
CA GLY A 6 -18.41 -15.60 3.30
C GLY A 6 -16.93 -15.28 3.56
N THR A 7 -16.01 -16.12 3.08
CA THR A 7 -14.57 -15.91 3.24
C THR A 7 -14.12 -14.65 2.50
N SER A 8 -13.50 -13.71 3.23
CA SER A 8 -12.98 -12.47 2.64
C SER A 8 -11.82 -12.73 1.67
N LEU A 9 -11.88 -12.10 0.49
CA LEU A 9 -10.79 -12.03 -0.47
C LEU A 9 -10.01 -10.74 -0.21
N VAL A 10 -8.73 -10.88 0.12
CA VAL A 10 -7.84 -9.72 0.36
C VAL A 10 -6.88 -9.56 -0.82
N GLY A 11 -7.05 -8.48 -1.58
CA GLY A 11 -6.14 -8.10 -2.66
C GLY A 11 -5.06 -7.14 -2.16
N LEU A 12 -3.84 -7.32 -2.66
CA LEU A 12 -2.74 -6.38 -2.44
C LEU A 12 -2.59 -5.38 -3.60
N GLU A 13 -3.03 -5.80 -4.79
CA GLU A 13 -2.92 -4.99 -6.00
C GLU A 13 -4.27 -4.32 -6.29
N PRO A 14 -4.36 -2.98 -6.25
CA PRO A 14 -5.64 -2.27 -6.42
C PRO A 14 -6.25 -2.45 -7.81
N SER A 15 -5.42 -2.58 -8.85
CA SER A 15 -5.89 -2.87 -10.21
C SER A 15 -6.48 -4.28 -10.34
N CYS A 16 -5.90 -5.29 -9.69
CA CYS A 16 -6.47 -6.64 -9.70
C CYS A 16 -7.80 -6.70 -8.94
N LEU A 17 -7.92 -5.94 -7.85
CA LEU A 17 -9.14 -5.94 -7.05
C LEU A 17 -10.32 -5.25 -7.76
N SER A 18 -10.06 -4.30 -8.69
CA SER A 18 -11.12 -3.62 -9.43
C SER A 18 -11.93 -4.57 -10.30
N VAL A 19 -11.29 -5.63 -10.82
CA VAL A 19 -11.98 -6.70 -11.56
C VAL A 19 -13.15 -7.25 -10.76
N PHE A 20 -12.94 -7.57 -9.48
CA PHE A 20 -14.00 -8.16 -8.65
C PHE A 20 -15.03 -7.13 -8.19
N ARG A 21 -14.63 -5.88 -7.97
CA ARG A 21 -15.50 -4.85 -7.41
C ARG A 21 -16.37 -4.14 -8.42
N ASP A 22 -15.91 -4.05 -9.67
CA ASP A 22 -16.56 -3.29 -10.72
C ASP A 22 -16.78 -4.14 -11.98
N GLU A 23 -15.72 -4.57 -12.65
CA GLU A 23 -15.81 -5.15 -14.00
C GLU A 23 -16.64 -6.44 -14.03
N MET A 24 -16.41 -7.34 -13.08
CA MET A 24 -17.05 -8.66 -13.06
C MET A 24 -18.56 -8.57 -12.84
N VAL A 25 -19.04 -7.63 -12.00
CA VAL A 25 -20.49 -7.44 -11.80
C VAL A 25 -21.14 -6.71 -12.96
N ASN A 26 -20.37 -5.95 -13.75
CA ASN A 26 -20.86 -5.35 -14.99
C ASN A 26 -20.97 -6.39 -16.10
N LEU A 27 -20.05 -7.36 -16.15
CA LEU A 27 -20.06 -8.47 -17.13
C LEU A 27 -21.08 -9.57 -16.77
N LEU A 28 -21.25 -9.87 -15.48
CA LEU A 28 -22.10 -10.94 -14.96
C LEU A 28 -23.12 -10.41 -13.94
N PRO A 29 -24.06 -9.52 -14.36
CA PRO A 29 -24.91 -8.78 -13.43
C PRO A 29 -25.84 -9.67 -12.58
N ASN A 30 -26.24 -10.83 -13.11
CA ASN A 30 -27.15 -11.76 -12.45
C ASN A 30 -26.45 -12.93 -11.76
N ASP A 31 -25.11 -12.96 -11.76
CA ASP A 31 -24.34 -14.02 -11.13
C ASP A 31 -24.19 -13.76 -9.62
N LEU A 32 -24.70 -14.68 -8.80
CA LEU A 32 -24.67 -14.53 -7.33
C LEU A 32 -23.26 -14.60 -6.76
N ASP A 33 -22.36 -15.37 -7.37
CA ASP A 33 -20.97 -15.46 -6.92
C ASP A 33 -20.20 -14.19 -7.29
N ALA A 34 -20.51 -13.56 -8.43
CA ALA A 34 -19.96 -12.25 -8.77
C ALA A 34 -20.37 -11.18 -7.75
N GLN A 35 -21.66 -11.14 -7.36
CA GLN A 35 -22.15 -10.22 -6.34
C GLN A 35 -21.53 -10.50 -4.95
N ARG A 36 -21.37 -11.78 -4.59
CA ARG A 36 -20.69 -12.18 -3.33
C ARG A 36 -19.23 -11.74 -3.32
N LEU A 37 -18.49 -12.00 -4.39
CA LEU A 37 -17.08 -11.60 -4.53
C LEU A 37 -16.92 -10.09 -4.40
N LYS A 38 -17.77 -9.28 -5.06
CA LYS A 38 -17.75 -7.83 -4.90
C LYS A 38 -17.86 -7.40 -3.44
N ALA A 39 -18.79 -8.00 -2.69
CA ALA A 39 -19.03 -7.67 -1.28
C ALA A 39 -17.95 -8.21 -0.32
N GLN A 40 -17.18 -9.22 -0.75
CA GLN A 40 -16.16 -9.91 0.06
C GLN A 40 -14.72 -9.55 -0.34
N SER A 41 -14.54 -8.73 -1.36
CA SER A 41 -13.22 -8.30 -1.85
C SER A 41 -12.80 -7.03 -1.14
N PHE A 42 -11.63 -7.04 -0.51
CA PHE A 42 -11.05 -5.93 0.24
C PHE A 42 -9.59 -5.76 -0.12
N LEU A 43 -9.09 -4.54 -0.07
CA LEU A 43 -7.66 -4.31 0.06
C LEU A 43 -7.19 -4.67 1.45
N LEU A 44 -5.88 -4.80 1.58
CA LEU A 44 -5.26 -5.05 2.88
C LEU A 44 -5.66 -3.98 3.91
N SER A 45 -5.61 -2.70 3.55
CA SER A 45 -5.96 -1.59 4.45
C SER A 45 -7.41 -1.69 4.95
N GLU A 46 -8.37 -1.87 4.04
CA GLU A 46 -9.79 -2.06 4.37
C GLU A 46 -10.03 -3.28 5.27
N PHE A 47 -9.35 -4.39 4.97
CA PHE A 47 -9.46 -5.60 5.77
C PHE A 47 -8.95 -5.39 7.20
N LEU A 48 -7.81 -4.71 7.36
CA LEU A 48 -7.21 -4.39 8.66
C LEU A 48 -8.06 -3.41 9.47
N GLU A 49 -8.64 -2.39 8.82
CA GLU A 49 -9.58 -1.46 9.45
C GLU A 49 -10.83 -2.16 9.95
N ARG A 50 -11.42 -3.04 9.13
CA ARG A 50 -12.58 -3.84 9.52
C ARG A 50 -12.26 -4.78 10.69
N ALA A 51 -11.06 -5.36 10.71
CA ALA A 51 -10.56 -6.17 11.82
C ALA A 51 -10.21 -5.35 13.07
N LYS A 52 -10.29 -4.00 13.00
CA LYS A 52 -9.87 -3.07 14.05
C LYS A 52 -8.42 -3.32 14.51
N TRP A 53 -7.59 -3.79 13.58
CA TRP A 53 -6.21 -4.08 13.87
C TRP A 53 -5.41 -2.78 14.08
N GLN A 54 -4.48 -2.83 15.03
CA GLN A 54 -3.67 -1.69 15.42
C GLN A 54 -2.21 -1.96 15.04
N PRO A 55 -1.66 -1.23 14.07
CA PRO A 55 -0.27 -1.38 13.71
C PRO A 55 0.65 -0.81 14.80
N PRO A 56 1.86 -1.38 15.00
CA PRO A 56 2.86 -0.75 15.83
C PRO A 56 3.32 0.60 15.27
N ARG A 57 3.93 1.41 16.13
CA ARG A 57 4.48 2.70 15.70
C ARG A 57 5.69 2.53 14.79
N LEU A 58 5.83 3.42 13.81
CA LEU A 58 7.01 3.51 12.96
C LEU A 58 7.45 4.96 12.82
N ASP A 59 8.54 5.33 13.49
CA ASP A 59 9.10 6.69 13.45
C ASP A 59 9.95 6.89 12.19
N ARG A 60 9.28 7.13 11.06
CA ARG A 60 9.88 7.39 9.75
C ARG A 60 9.07 8.42 8.98
N LYS A 61 9.75 9.12 8.07
CA LYS A 61 9.10 9.93 7.06
C LYS A 61 8.68 9.06 5.87
N ALA A 62 7.55 9.38 5.25
CA ALA A 62 7.09 8.70 4.05
C ALA A 62 6.50 9.66 3.02
N LEU A 63 6.68 9.32 1.75
CA LEU A 63 5.98 9.89 0.62
C LEU A 63 5.02 8.82 0.11
N VAL A 64 3.73 9.10 0.07
CA VAL A 64 2.68 8.14 -0.29
C VAL A 64 2.08 8.52 -1.63
N HIS A 65 2.08 7.58 -2.57
CA HIS A 65 1.40 7.69 -3.85
C HIS A 65 0.15 6.82 -3.88
N GLY A 66 -1.01 7.48 -3.85
CA GLY A 66 -2.28 6.79 -3.99
C GLY A 66 -2.52 6.26 -5.40
N HIS A 67 -2.76 4.96 -5.54
CA HIS A 67 -3.01 4.30 -6.82
C HIS A 67 -4.19 4.94 -7.57
N CYS A 68 -4.13 5.03 -8.90
CA CYS A 68 -5.25 5.57 -9.69
C CYS A 68 -6.57 4.81 -9.47
N HIS A 69 -6.51 3.49 -9.29
CA HIS A 69 -7.68 2.67 -8.95
C HIS A 69 -8.15 2.89 -7.49
N HIS A 70 -7.27 3.26 -6.56
CA HIS A 70 -7.69 3.75 -5.24
C HIS A 70 -8.51 5.03 -5.38
N LYS A 71 -8.05 5.97 -6.20
CA LYS A 71 -8.71 7.26 -6.38
C LYS A 71 -10.06 7.15 -7.09
N ALA A 72 -10.20 6.20 -8.02
CA ALA A 72 -11.42 6.04 -8.81
C ALA A 72 -12.46 5.10 -8.16
N ILE A 73 -12.03 4.04 -7.46
CA ILE A 73 -12.92 2.93 -7.08
C ILE A 73 -12.89 2.63 -5.58
N VAL A 74 -11.73 2.74 -4.91
CA VAL A 74 -11.55 2.11 -3.58
C VAL A 74 -11.36 3.09 -2.41
N LYS A 75 -11.17 4.39 -2.65
CA LYS A 75 -10.81 5.42 -1.65
C LYS A 75 -9.51 5.07 -0.88
N LEU A 76 -8.80 6.09 -0.41
CA LEU A 76 -7.53 5.93 0.33
C LEU A 76 -7.71 6.03 1.84
N ASP A 77 -8.96 6.18 2.32
CA ASP A 77 -9.25 6.55 3.69
C ASP A 77 -8.76 5.48 4.68
N ASP A 78 -8.93 4.19 4.37
CA ASP A 78 -8.50 3.09 5.23
C ASP A 78 -6.97 2.92 5.25
N GLU A 79 -6.30 3.19 4.12
CA GLU A 79 -4.83 3.20 4.06
C GLU A 79 -4.28 4.34 4.92
N LYS A 80 -4.83 5.54 4.77
CA LYS A 80 -4.48 6.69 5.63
C LYS A 80 -4.73 6.40 7.10
N ALA A 81 -5.87 5.79 7.44
CA ALA A 81 -6.18 5.43 8.82
C ALA A 81 -5.12 4.49 9.42
N GLN A 82 -4.63 3.52 8.66
CA GLN A 82 -3.53 2.65 9.10
C GLN A 82 -2.22 3.44 9.28
N LEU A 83 -1.86 4.31 8.34
CA LEU A 83 -0.65 5.15 8.45
C LEU A 83 -0.72 6.13 9.64
N ASP A 84 -1.90 6.72 9.89
CA ASP A 84 -2.16 7.62 11.01
C ASP A 84 -2.04 6.86 12.35
N LYS A 85 -2.60 5.64 12.44
CA LYS A 85 -2.48 4.76 13.63
C LYS A 85 -1.03 4.36 13.93
N MET A 86 -0.21 4.19 12.89
CA MET A 86 1.24 3.97 13.04
C MET A 86 1.98 5.20 13.57
N GLY A 87 1.35 6.38 13.53
CA GLY A 87 2.02 7.65 13.80
C GLY A 87 3.14 7.94 12.81
N LEU A 88 2.99 7.50 11.56
CA LEU A 88 3.95 7.74 10.49
C LEU A 88 3.88 9.21 10.04
N ASP A 89 5.02 9.88 9.87
CA ASP A 89 5.06 11.24 9.31
C ASP A 89 5.04 11.12 7.77
N TYR A 90 3.86 11.25 7.15
CA TYR A 90 3.73 11.06 5.71
C TYR A 90 3.16 12.26 4.97
N GLN A 91 3.63 12.43 3.74
CA GLN A 91 3.03 13.30 2.74
C GLN A 91 2.30 12.45 1.71
N LEU A 92 0.98 12.61 1.63
CA LEU A 92 0.19 12.03 0.54
C LEU A 92 0.27 12.93 -0.69
N LEU A 93 0.71 12.37 -1.82
CA LEU A 93 0.83 13.10 -3.07
C LEU A 93 -0.53 13.34 -3.73
N ASP A 94 -0.77 14.58 -4.13
CA ASP A 94 -1.84 14.94 -5.05
C ASP A 94 -1.43 14.68 -6.51
N SER A 95 -1.11 13.41 -6.80
CA SER A 95 -0.68 12.95 -8.12
C SER A 95 -1.80 12.22 -8.87
N GLY A 96 -1.80 12.28 -10.20
CA GLY A 96 -2.63 11.42 -11.04
C GLY A 96 -2.11 9.97 -11.12
N CYS A 97 -2.29 9.32 -12.27
CA CYS A 97 -1.67 8.03 -12.57
C CYS A 97 -0.13 8.11 -12.53
N CYS A 98 0.55 6.99 -12.27
CA CYS A 98 2.02 6.89 -12.36
C CYS A 98 2.54 6.91 -13.82
N GLY A 99 1.67 6.71 -14.80
CA GLY A 99 1.99 6.66 -16.23
C GLY A 99 1.90 5.28 -16.86
N MET A 100 1.99 4.21 -16.05
CA MET A 100 2.08 2.85 -16.59
C MET A 100 0.76 2.27 -17.10
N ALA A 101 -0.36 2.49 -16.39
CA ALA A 101 -1.69 2.00 -16.76
C ALA A 101 -1.69 0.54 -17.29
N GLY A 102 -1.08 -0.39 -16.55
CA GLY A 102 -0.91 -1.78 -16.97
C GLY A 102 0.28 -1.98 -17.92
N ALA A 103 0.03 -2.63 -19.07
CA ALA A 103 1.05 -2.88 -20.09
C ALA A 103 1.40 -1.63 -20.92
N PHE A 104 0.51 -0.62 -20.94
CA PHE A 104 0.64 0.59 -21.77
C PHE A 104 2.02 1.24 -21.62
N GLY A 105 2.50 1.46 -20.40
CA GLY A 105 3.80 2.11 -20.18
C GLY A 105 5.03 1.25 -20.53
N PHE A 106 4.86 -0.04 -20.82
CA PHE A 106 5.93 -0.91 -21.31
C PHE A 106 6.01 -0.96 -22.84
N GLU A 107 4.97 -0.52 -23.55
CA GLU A 107 4.94 -0.49 -25.01
C GLU A 107 5.84 0.64 -25.52
N ALA A 108 6.71 0.32 -26.49
CA ALA A 108 7.72 1.26 -26.98
C ALA A 108 7.09 2.55 -27.53
N GLU A 109 5.92 2.44 -28.16
CA GLU A 109 5.14 3.53 -28.72
C GLU A 109 4.56 4.47 -27.65
N HIS A 110 4.38 3.98 -26.42
CA HIS A 110 3.69 4.67 -25.34
C HIS A 110 4.62 5.06 -24.18
N TYR A 111 5.87 4.59 -24.20
CA TYR A 111 6.86 4.82 -23.16
C TYR A 111 7.06 6.31 -22.85
N ASP A 112 7.24 7.16 -23.86
CA ASP A 112 7.44 8.59 -23.67
C ASP A 112 6.22 9.27 -23.01
N VAL A 113 5.01 8.83 -23.37
CA VAL A 113 3.77 9.34 -22.78
C VAL A 113 3.63 8.88 -21.33
N SER A 114 3.95 7.62 -21.03
CA SER A 114 4.01 7.08 -19.67
C SER A 114 4.95 7.91 -18.78
N LEU A 115 6.17 8.18 -19.27
CA LEU A 115 7.12 9.03 -18.56
C LEU A 115 6.56 10.44 -18.33
N GLN A 116 6.04 11.10 -19.36
CA GLN A 116 5.46 12.44 -19.23
C GLN A 116 4.33 12.51 -18.20
N ILE A 117 3.53 11.45 -18.05
CA ILE A 117 2.49 11.38 -17.02
C ILE A 117 3.12 11.28 -15.62
N GLY A 118 4.09 10.39 -15.43
CA GLY A 118 4.80 10.24 -14.15
C GLY A 118 5.56 11.50 -13.74
N GLU A 119 6.13 12.22 -14.71
CA GLU A 119 6.89 13.46 -14.53
C GLU A 119 6.07 14.66 -14.06
N ARG A 120 4.73 14.57 -14.06
CA ARG A 120 3.88 15.68 -13.59
C ARG A 120 4.02 15.94 -12.10
N VAL A 121 4.06 14.89 -11.28
CA VAL A 121 4.06 14.99 -9.81
C VAL A 121 4.87 13.88 -9.17
N LEU A 122 4.60 12.62 -9.54
CA LEU A 122 5.14 11.45 -8.83
C LEU A 122 6.66 11.38 -8.90
N LEU A 123 7.22 11.38 -10.11
CA LEU A 123 8.66 11.14 -10.29
C LEU A 123 9.54 12.28 -9.73
N PRO A 124 9.19 13.57 -9.93
CA PRO A 124 9.92 14.66 -9.28
C PRO A 124 9.89 14.56 -7.75
N ALA A 125 8.71 14.35 -7.16
CA ALA A 125 8.58 14.26 -5.71
C ALA A 125 9.38 13.10 -5.12
N VAL A 126 9.45 11.96 -5.81
CA VAL A 126 10.27 10.81 -5.38
C VAL A 126 11.78 11.12 -5.45
N ARG A 127 12.23 11.86 -6.47
CA ARG A 127 13.64 12.27 -6.60
C ARG A 127 14.04 13.32 -5.56
N GLU A 128 13.13 14.21 -5.20
CA GLU A 128 13.35 15.27 -4.20
C GLU A 128 13.21 14.77 -2.75
N ALA A 129 12.47 13.68 -2.54
CA ALA A 129 12.30 13.10 -1.21
C ALA A 129 13.63 12.64 -0.60
N SER A 130 13.79 12.89 0.70
CA SER A 130 14.96 12.44 1.48
C SER A 130 15.32 10.99 1.18
N PRO A 131 16.61 10.63 1.09
CA PRO A 131 17.05 9.24 0.92
C PRO A 131 16.50 8.28 1.98
N GLU A 132 16.26 8.80 3.20
CA GLU A 132 15.73 8.02 4.32
C GLU A 132 14.20 7.92 4.32
N ALA A 133 13.51 8.77 3.55
CA ALA A 133 12.06 8.73 3.44
C ALA A 133 11.62 7.44 2.72
N LEU A 134 10.61 6.79 3.28
CA LEU A 134 9.95 5.66 2.64
C LEU A 134 9.14 6.18 1.44
N ILE A 135 9.21 5.48 0.32
CA ILE A 135 8.29 5.72 -0.80
C ILE A 135 7.25 4.62 -0.76
N VAL A 136 5.96 4.96 -0.66
CA VAL A 136 4.86 3.99 -0.49
C VAL A 136 3.93 4.06 -1.70
N ALA A 137 3.70 2.91 -2.33
CA ALA A 137 2.77 2.74 -3.44
C ALA A 137 2.29 1.28 -3.53
N ASP A 138 0.98 1.06 -3.46
CA ASP A 138 0.40 -0.29 -3.42
C ASP A 138 0.27 -0.94 -4.81
N GLY A 139 0.28 -0.16 -5.89
CA GLY A 139 0.28 -0.72 -7.24
C GLY A 139 1.66 -1.20 -7.71
N PHE A 140 1.75 -2.42 -8.23
CA PHE A 140 2.92 -3.01 -8.86
C PHE A 140 3.48 -2.11 -9.95
N SER A 141 2.64 -1.68 -10.90
CA SER A 141 3.08 -0.81 -11.98
C SER A 141 3.59 0.55 -11.48
N CYS A 142 3.02 1.09 -10.39
CA CYS A 142 3.52 2.31 -9.77
C CYS A 142 4.91 2.11 -9.18
N ARG A 143 5.12 1.01 -8.45
CA ARG A 143 6.43 0.67 -7.88
C ARG A 143 7.47 0.43 -8.98
N GLU A 144 7.09 -0.22 -10.07
CA GLU A 144 7.99 -0.49 -11.19
C GLU A 144 8.40 0.82 -11.89
N GLN A 145 7.45 1.70 -12.20
CA GLN A 145 7.74 3.01 -12.78
C GLN A 145 8.73 3.80 -11.92
N ILE A 146 8.47 3.86 -10.61
CA ILE A 146 9.33 4.55 -9.66
C ILE A 146 10.74 3.94 -9.68
N SER A 147 10.84 2.61 -9.61
CA SER A 147 12.10 1.88 -9.61
C SER A 147 12.92 2.15 -10.87
N GLN A 148 12.31 2.01 -12.05
CA GLN A 148 13.00 2.15 -13.33
C GLN A 148 13.46 3.58 -13.62
N THR A 149 12.69 4.59 -13.20
CA THR A 149 12.92 5.98 -13.62
C THR A 149 13.64 6.84 -12.58
N THR A 150 13.66 6.41 -11.31
CA THR A 150 14.27 7.18 -10.22
C THR A 150 15.36 6.42 -9.47
N GLY A 151 15.45 5.11 -9.64
CA GLY A 151 16.33 4.24 -8.85
C GLY A 151 15.91 4.09 -7.38
N ARG A 152 14.80 4.71 -6.96
CA ARG A 152 14.23 4.55 -5.61
C ARG A 152 13.37 3.29 -5.56
N LYS A 153 13.45 2.56 -4.45
CA LYS A 153 12.53 1.44 -4.18
C LYS A 153 11.28 1.94 -3.48
N ALA A 154 10.14 1.85 -4.14
CA ALA A 154 8.83 2.00 -3.50
C ALA A 154 8.39 0.71 -2.80
N LEU A 155 7.65 0.85 -1.72
CA LEU A 155 7.16 -0.22 -0.85
C LEU A 155 5.65 -0.31 -0.92
N HIS A 156 5.12 -1.52 -0.84
CA HIS A 156 3.71 -1.75 -0.56
C HIS A 156 3.42 -1.49 0.94
N LEU A 157 2.19 -1.09 1.30
CA LEU A 157 1.75 -0.89 2.69
C LEU A 157 2.11 -2.07 3.60
N ALA A 158 1.88 -3.30 3.13
CA ALA A 158 2.27 -4.54 3.82
C ALA A 158 3.75 -4.57 4.24
N GLU A 159 4.67 -4.10 3.39
CA GLU A 159 6.10 -4.04 3.72
C GLU A 159 6.38 -2.97 4.78
N VAL A 160 5.66 -1.84 4.75
CA VAL A 160 5.75 -0.79 5.77
C VAL A 160 5.25 -1.30 7.13
N LEU A 161 4.12 -2.00 7.14
CA LEU A 161 3.56 -2.66 8.33
C LEU A 161 4.52 -3.72 8.89
N GLN A 162 5.12 -4.54 8.03
CA GLN A 162 6.12 -5.53 8.46
C GLN A 162 7.34 -4.87 9.12
N ARG A 163 7.82 -3.74 8.59
CA ARG A 163 8.93 -2.98 9.20
C ARG A 163 8.56 -2.47 10.60
N ALA A 164 7.33 -2.02 10.79
CA ALA A 164 6.84 -1.60 12.10
C ALA A 164 6.81 -2.78 13.08
N LEU A 165 6.27 -3.93 12.66
CA LEU A 165 6.25 -5.16 13.45
C LEU A 165 7.65 -5.64 13.86
N HIS A 166 8.60 -5.67 12.92
CA HIS A 166 9.97 -6.06 13.25
C HIS A 166 10.65 -5.05 14.18
N THR A 167 10.30 -3.77 14.10
CA THR A 167 10.86 -2.74 15.00
C THR A 167 10.32 -2.89 16.41
N ALA A 168 9.02 -3.15 16.55
CA ALA A 168 8.41 -3.44 17.85
C ALA A 168 9.01 -4.69 18.50
N ASN A 169 9.10 -5.81 17.76
CA ASN A 169 9.66 -7.05 18.30
C ASN A 169 11.11 -6.91 18.80
N ARG A 170 11.94 -6.14 18.09
CA ARG A 170 13.33 -5.86 18.54
C ARG A 170 13.37 -5.01 19.82
N CYS A 171 12.43 -4.09 20.00
CA CYS A 171 12.32 -3.32 21.24
C CYS A 171 11.88 -4.19 22.41
N ASP A 172 10.98 -5.15 22.18
CA ASP A 172 10.52 -6.08 23.21
C ASP A 172 11.66 -7.03 23.66
N GLU A 173 12.42 -7.59 22.72
CA GLU A 173 13.58 -8.44 23.04
C GLU A 173 14.72 -7.66 23.71
N ALA A 174 14.97 -6.42 23.30
CA ALA A 174 15.98 -5.57 23.95
C ALA A 174 15.56 -5.13 25.37
N GLY A 175 14.25 -5.01 25.63
CA GLY A 175 13.69 -4.71 26.94
C GLY A 175 13.82 -5.87 27.94
N ASP A 176 13.73 -7.12 27.48
CA ASP A 176 13.88 -8.33 28.31
C ASP A 176 15.38 -8.69 28.57
N ALA A 177 16.30 -8.10 27.81
CA ALA A 177 17.75 -8.26 27.96
C ALA A 177 18.41 -7.30 28.97
N ALA A 178 17.64 -6.45 29.68
CA ALA A 178 18.20 -5.60 30.72
C ALA A 178 18.78 -6.44 31.88
N PRO A 179 20.02 -6.21 32.33
CA PRO A 179 20.61 -7.02 33.40
C PRO A 179 19.81 -6.81 34.68
N ARG A 180 19.26 -7.92 35.23
CA ARG A 180 18.74 -7.95 36.60
C ARG A 180 19.87 -7.54 37.53
N GLY A 181 19.87 -6.27 37.91
CA GLY A 181 20.91 -5.66 38.72
C GLY A 181 21.13 -6.48 39.99
N THR A 182 22.36 -6.99 40.12
CA THR A 182 22.87 -7.60 41.34
C THR A 182 22.74 -6.58 42.47
N ARG A 183 21.82 -6.80 43.41
CA ARG A 183 21.82 -6.08 44.68
C ARG A 183 23.06 -6.52 45.45
N ILE A 184 24.07 -5.65 45.48
CA ILE A 184 25.20 -5.76 46.42
C ILE A 184 24.68 -5.33 47.80
N ALA A 185 25.00 -6.15 48.80
CA ALA A 185 24.56 -6.05 50.18
C ALA A 185 25.09 -4.82 50.91
N HIS A 186 24.29 -4.35 51.88
CA HIS A 186 24.75 -3.78 53.15
C HIS A 186 23.85 -4.30 54.27
#